data_AF-A0A965P4H4-F1
#
_entry.id   AF-A0A965P4H4-F1
#
_cell.length_a   1.000
_cell.length_b   1.000
_cell.length_c   1.000
_cell.angle_alpha   90.00
_cell.angle_beta   90.00
_cell.angle_gamma   90.00
#
_symmetry.space_group_name_H-M   'P 1'
#
loop_
_entity.id
_entity.type
_entity.pdbx_description
1 polymer ?
#
loop_
_entity_poly.entity_id
_entity_poly.type
_entity_poly.pdbx_seq_one_letter_code
_entity_poly.pdbx_strand_id
1 'polypeptide(L)'
;MITIKELRWSNCFSYGSNNTINFIKAPLTQLVGKNGHGKSSVALILEEILFNKNSKGIKKADILNRYIKDKNYTIELDLERDGNNYTIKSVRGTQQTVKLLKNGKDISAHTATQTYKIIEEVVGIDHKSFSQIVYQSNAMSLEFLTSPDTARKKFLIEILNLTKYT
;
A
#
# COMPACT_ATOMS: atom_id res chain seq x y z
N MET A 1 -9.28 -13.58 4.57
CA MET A 1 -7.86 -13.36 4.17
C MET A 1 -7.83 -12.36 3.03
N ILE A 2 -6.94 -11.36 3.06
CA ILE A 2 -6.81 -10.39 1.97
C ILE A 2 -5.88 -10.94 0.88
N THR A 3 -6.25 -10.74 -0.39
CA THR A 3 -5.42 -11.07 -1.56
C THR A 3 -5.26 -9.81 -2.41
N ILE A 4 -4.02 -9.32 -2.53
CA ILE A 4 -3.67 -8.22 -3.43
C ILE A 4 -3.57 -8.81 -4.85
N LYS A 5 -4.38 -8.31 -5.79
CA LYS A 5 -4.49 -8.88 -7.15
C LYS A 5 -3.64 -8.14 -8.16
N GLU A 6 -3.97 -6.89 -8.44
CA GLU A 6 -3.31 -6.11 -9.49
C GLU A 6 -3.17 -4.65 -9.05
N LEU A 7 -1.94 -4.14 -9.13
CA LEU A 7 -1.60 -2.75 -8.88
C LEU A 7 -1.32 -2.06 -10.20
N ARG A 8 -2.02 -0.97 -10.48
CA ARG A 8 -1.80 -0.11 -11.64
C ARG A 8 -1.45 1.29 -11.16
N TRP A 9 -0.49 1.95 -11.78
CA TRP A 9 -0.14 3.31 -11.41
C TRP A 9 0.47 4.09 -12.55
N SER A 10 0.35 5.41 -12.46
CA SER A 10 1.02 6.34 -13.35
C SER A 10 1.69 7.44 -12.52
N ASN A 11 2.86 7.88 -12.99
CA ASN A 11 3.49 9.12 -12.56
C ASN A 11 3.95 9.13 -11.09
N CYS A 12 4.19 7.96 -10.50
CA CYS A 12 4.71 7.83 -9.14
C CYS A 12 6.24 7.61 -9.14
N PHE A 13 6.97 8.38 -8.35
CA PHE A 13 8.41 8.26 -8.14
C PHE A 13 9.21 8.29 -9.44
N SER A 14 9.87 7.18 -9.79
CA SER A 14 10.66 7.02 -11.02
C SER A 14 9.86 6.49 -12.20
N TYR A 15 8.58 6.20 -12.01
CA TYR A 15 7.73 5.59 -13.04
C TYR A 15 6.98 6.65 -13.85
N GLY A 16 6.87 6.40 -15.17
CA GLY A 16 6.01 7.16 -16.08
C GLY A 16 4.56 6.70 -15.99
N SER A 17 3.80 6.84 -17.08
CA SER A 17 2.40 6.40 -17.14
C SER A 17 2.24 4.89 -17.40
N ASN A 18 1.07 4.35 -17.06
CA ASN A 18 0.58 3.02 -17.48
C ASN A 18 1.42 1.82 -16.98
N ASN A 19 1.89 1.88 -15.74
CA ASN A 19 2.56 0.75 -15.11
C ASN A 19 1.52 -0.20 -14.51
N THR A 20 1.80 -1.51 -14.54
CA THR A 20 0.97 -2.53 -13.93
C THR A 20 1.81 -3.66 -13.38
N ILE A 21 1.41 -4.20 -12.23
CA ILE A 21 1.91 -5.46 -11.67
C ILE A 21 0.71 -6.30 -11.27
N ASN A 22 0.63 -7.49 -11.85
CA ASN A 22 -0.33 -8.51 -11.45
C ASN A 22 0.35 -9.50 -10.51
N PHE A 23 -0.03 -9.48 -9.23
CA PHE A 23 0.56 -10.29 -8.17
C PHE A 23 0.03 -11.72 -8.12
N ILE A 24 -1.06 -12.01 -8.83
CA ILE A 24 -1.69 -13.35 -8.86
C ILE A 24 -1.35 -14.14 -10.13
N LYS A 25 -0.64 -13.52 -11.10
CA LYS A 25 -0.23 -14.18 -12.35
C LYS A 25 0.76 -15.32 -12.11
N ALA A 26 1.54 -15.25 -11.03
CA ALA A 26 2.53 -16.25 -10.64
C ALA A 26 2.62 -16.32 -9.11
N PRO A 27 3.00 -17.48 -8.54
CA PRO A 27 3.16 -17.64 -7.08
C PRO A 27 4.31 -16.79 -6.50
N LEU A 28 5.27 -16.41 -7.35
CA LEU A 28 6.39 -15.54 -7.00
C LEU A 28 6.58 -14.49 -8.09
N THR A 29 6.58 -13.22 -7.70
CA THR A 29 6.91 -12.09 -8.58
C THR A 29 8.24 -11.48 -8.13
N GLN A 30 9.24 -11.46 -9.01
CA GLN A 30 10.54 -10.86 -8.75
C GLN A 30 10.71 -9.57 -9.55
N LEU A 31 11.05 -8.48 -8.87
CA LEU A 31 11.37 -7.20 -9.51
C LEU A 31 12.88 -7.04 -9.65
N VAL A 32 13.37 -7.05 -10.89
CA VAL A 32 14.80 -6.94 -11.22
C VAL A 32 15.08 -5.60 -11.91
N GLY A 33 16.23 -4.99 -11.60
CA GLY A 33 16.64 -3.72 -12.18
C GLY A 33 17.82 -3.12 -11.43
N LYS A 34 18.46 -2.10 -12.01
CA LYS A 34 19.58 -1.39 -11.38
C LYS A 34 19.12 -0.62 -10.13
N ASN A 35 20.07 -0.28 -9.25
CA ASN A 35 19.78 0.55 -8.08
C ASN A 35 19.28 1.93 -8.52
N GLY A 36 18.31 2.47 -7.79
CA GLY A 36 17.67 3.75 -8.13
C GLY A 36 16.54 3.69 -9.16
N HIS A 37 16.25 2.55 -9.79
CA HIS A 37 15.17 2.42 -10.79
C HIS A 37 13.77 2.18 -10.19
N GLY A 38 13.50 2.62 -8.96
CA GLY A 38 12.14 2.58 -8.40
C GLY A 38 11.65 1.19 -7.94
N LYS A 39 12.50 0.15 -7.87
CA LYS A 39 12.10 -1.19 -7.38
C LYS A 39 11.40 -1.13 -6.02
N SER A 40 12.05 -0.50 -5.04
CA SER A 40 11.51 -0.33 -3.67
C SER A 40 10.31 0.62 -3.61
N SER A 41 10.07 1.42 -4.66
CA SER A 41 8.94 2.34 -4.70
C SER A 41 7.61 1.61 -4.84
N VAL A 42 7.57 0.37 -5.36
CA VAL A 42 6.32 -0.42 -5.48
C VAL A 42 5.68 -0.65 -4.11
N ALA A 43 6.48 -0.98 -3.10
CA ALA A 43 5.99 -1.11 -1.71
C ALA A 43 5.40 0.21 -1.19
N LEU A 44 6.08 1.34 -1.47
CA LEU A 44 5.60 2.66 -1.05
C LEU A 44 4.29 3.05 -1.77
N ILE A 45 4.13 2.65 -3.04
CA ILE A 45 2.90 2.86 -3.80
C ILE A 45 1.75 2.04 -3.20
N LEU A 46 2.01 0.79 -2.78
CA LEU A 46 1.02 -0.04 -2.07
C LEU A 46 0.59 0.59 -0.74
N GLU A 47 1.55 1.09 0.05
CA GLU A 47 1.22 1.79 1.29
C GLU A 47 0.41 3.08 1.03
N GLU A 48 0.76 3.82 -0.02
CA GLU A 48 0.10 5.06 -0.40
C GLU A 48 -1.38 4.84 -0.78
N ILE A 49 -1.69 3.81 -1.57
CA ILE A 49 -3.07 3.50 -2.00
C ILE A 49 -3.93 2.91 -0.88
N LEU A 50 -3.33 2.19 0.08
CA LEU A 50 -4.06 1.56 1.17
C LEU A 50 -4.26 2.50 2.37
N PHE A 51 -3.26 3.31 2.71
CA PHE A 51 -3.23 4.04 3.99
C PHE A 51 -3.10 5.55 3.86
N ASN A 52 -2.97 6.07 2.64
CA ASN A 52 -2.67 7.48 2.40
C ASN A 52 -1.42 7.95 3.16
N LYS A 53 -0.41 7.09 3.32
CA LYS A 53 0.91 7.39 3.90
C LYS A 53 1.88 6.28 3.52
N ASN A 54 3.17 6.52 3.72
CA ASN A 54 4.21 5.52 3.48
C ASN A 54 5.24 5.51 4.62
N SER A 55 5.91 4.38 4.77
CA SER A 55 6.86 4.03 5.82
C SER A 55 8.11 4.91 5.81
N LYS A 56 8.40 5.58 4.69
CA LYS A 56 9.48 6.56 4.55
C LYS A 56 9.07 8.01 4.85
N GLY A 57 7.80 8.25 5.19
CA GLY A 57 7.30 9.61 5.48
C GLY A 57 7.40 10.57 4.29
N ILE A 58 7.44 10.05 3.05
CA ILE A 58 7.58 10.88 1.85
C ILE A 58 6.34 11.76 1.68
N LYS A 59 6.55 13.07 1.48
CA LYS A 59 5.46 14.02 1.27
C LYS A 59 4.75 13.72 -0.04
N LYS A 60 3.44 13.99 -0.10
CA LYS A 60 2.60 13.72 -1.28
C LYS A 60 3.09 14.39 -2.55
N ALA A 61 3.66 15.59 -2.43
CA ALA A 61 4.25 16.32 -3.54
C ALA A 61 5.47 15.60 -4.14
N ASP A 62 6.24 14.90 -3.31
CA ASP A 62 7.47 14.20 -3.70
C ASP A 62 7.18 12.79 -4.26
N ILE A 63 5.93 12.32 -4.18
CA ILE A 63 5.48 11.08 -4.83
C ILE A 63 5.29 11.30 -6.33
N LEU A 64 4.86 12.50 -6.74
CA LEU A 64 4.74 12.83 -8.17
C LEU A 64 6.12 12.76 -8.82
N ASN A 65 6.21 12.05 -9.94
CA ASN A 65 7.45 11.99 -10.71
C ASN A 65 7.83 13.41 -11.18
N ARG A 66 8.98 13.90 -10.75
CA ARG A 66 9.45 15.27 -11.06
C ARG A 66 9.95 15.45 -12.49
N TYR A 67 10.13 14.36 -13.24
CA TYR A 67 10.68 14.36 -14.60
C TYR A 67 9.60 14.36 -15.69
N ILE A 68 8.33 14.48 -15.32
CA ILE A 68 7.20 14.51 -16.24
C ILE A 68 6.44 15.83 -16.13
N LYS A 69 5.59 16.12 -17.12
CA LYS A 69 4.80 17.37 -17.18
C LYS A 69 3.47 17.28 -16.43
N ASP A 70 3.01 16.07 -16.16
CA ASP A 70 1.75 15.82 -15.48
C ASP A 70 1.74 16.43 -14.07
N LYS A 71 0.57 16.94 -13.68
CA LYS A 71 0.34 17.55 -12.37
C LYS A 71 -0.30 16.58 -11.37
N ASN A 72 -0.50 15.34 -11.79
CA ASN A 72 -1.14 14.31 -10.99
C ASN A 72 -0.46 12.96 -11.15
N TYR A 73 -0.58 12.16 -10.10
CA TYR A 73 -0.30 10.74 -10.14
C TYR A 73 -1.56 9.95 -9.82
N THR A 74 -1.63 8.74 -10.35
CA THR A 74 -2.76 7.85 -10.20
C THR A 74 -2.30 6.49 -9.71
N ILE A 75 -3.07 5.90 -8.81
CA ILE A 75 -2.83 4.57 -8.30
C ILE A 75 -4.17 3.86 -8.24
N GLU A 76 -4.24 2.66 -8.81
CA GLU A 76 -5.38 1.77 -8.69
C GLU A 76 -4.92 0.42 -8.15
N LEU A 77 -5.71 -0.16 -7.26
CA LEU A 77 -5.43 -1.46 -6.68
C LEU A 77 -6.70 -2.31 -6.65
N ASP A 78 -6.60 -3.49 -7.24
CA ASP A 78 -7.57 -4.55 -7.08
C ASP A 78 -7.14 -5.50 -5.97
N LEU A 79 -8.06 -5.79 -5.07
CA LEU A 79 -7.87 -6.76 -3.99
C LEU A 79 -9.14 -7.56 -3.75
N GLU A 80 -8.99 -8.71 -3.13
CA GLU A 80 -10.10 -9.54 -2.68
C GLU A 80 -10.02 -9.73 -1.17
N ARG A 81 -11.17 -9.66 -0.51
CA ARG A 81 -11.31 -10.08 0.87
C ARG A 81 -12.60 -10.85 1.05
N ASP A 82 -12.48 -12.05 1.61
CA ASP A 82 -13.59 -12.90 2.02
C ASP A 82 -14.64 -13.06 0.89
N GLY A 83 -14.16 -13.36 -0.32
CA GLY A 83 -14.97 -13.56 -1.52
C GLY A 83 -15.51 -12.29 -2.19
N ASN A 84 -15.24 -11.10 -1.63
CA ASN A 84 -15.64 -9.82 -2.22
C ASN A 84 -14.46 -9.17 -2.95
N ASN A 85 -14.71 -8.70 -4.17
CA ASN A 85 -13.75 -7.95 -4.96
C ASN A 85 -13.84 -6.46 -4.61
N TYR A 86 -12.69 -5.84 -4.40
CA TYR A 86 -12.57 -4.41 -4.14
C TYR A 86 -11.63 -3.78 -5.15
N THR A 87 -11.98 -2.58 -5.62
CA THR A 87 -11.13 -1.75 -6.46
C THR A 87 -10.99 -0.39 -5.80
N ILE A 88 -9.75 -0.01 -5.50
CA ILE A 88 -9.39 1.30 -4.96
C ILE A 88 -8.81 2.12 -6.11
N LYS A 89 -9.26 3.36 -6.28
CA LYS A 89 -8.69 4.30 -7.25
C LYS A 89 -8.37 5.61 -6.56
N SER A 90 -7.11 6.03 -6.60
CA SER A 90 -6.64 7.31 -6.07
C SER A 90 -6.07 8.15 -7.20
N VAL A 91 -6.52 9.39 -7.27
CA VAL A 91 -5.96 10.43 -8.14
C VAL A 91 -5.51 11.57 -7.23
N ARG A 92 -4.23 11.93 -7.30
CA ARG A 92 -3.68 13.01 -6.49
C ARG A 92 -3.00 14.04 -7.38
N GLY A 93 -3.47 15.28 -7.28
CA GLY A 93 -2.78 16.49 -7.71
C GLY A 93 -2.85 17.53 -6.60
N THR A 94 -3.31 18.74 -6.92
CA THR A 94 -3.64 19.78 -5.91
C THR A 94 -4.67 19.28 -4.90
N GLN A 95 -5.67 18.54 -5.38
CA GLN A 95 -6.66 17.86 -4.56
C GLN A 95 -6.50 16.34 -4.70
N GLN A 96 -7.13 15.60 -3.78
CA GLN A 96 -7.15 14.14 -3.80
C GLN A 96 -8.57 13.64 -3.99
N THR A 97 -8.74 12.73 -4.93
CA THR A 97 -9.98 11.98 -5.12
C THR A 97 -9.69 10.51 -4.91
N VAL A 98 -10.51 9.86 -4.10
CA VAL A 98 -10.39 8.43 -3.80
C VAL A 98 -11.74 7.79 -4.05
N LYS A 99 -11.75 6.69 -4.80
CA LYS A 99 -12.90 5.85 -5.00
C LYS A 99 -12.61 4.46 -4.47
N LEU A 100 -13.59 3.87 -3.79
CA LEU A 100 -13.61 2.50 -3.32
C LEU A 100 -14.85 1.82 -3.89
N LEU A 101 -14.64 0.78 -4.70
CA LEU A 101 -15.71 -0.04 -5.25
C LEU A 101 -15.69 -1.39 -4.56
N LYS A 102 -16.87 -1.90 -4.17
CA LYS A 102 -17.08 -3.27 -3.72
C LYS A 102 -17.98 -3.99 -4.71
N ASN A 103 -17.48 -5.05 -5.35
CA ASN A 103 -18.16 -5.81 -6.40
C ASN A 103 -18.74 -4.91 -7.49
N GLY A 104 -17.97 -3.88 -7.90
CA GLY A 104 -18.37 -2.90 -8.92
C GLY A 104 -19.29 -1.78 -8.43
N LYS A 105 -19.79 -1.82 -7.18
CA LYS A 105 -20.61 -0.75 -6.60
C LYS A 105 -19.74 0.23 -5.81
N ASP A 106 -19.90 1.52 -6.06
CA ASP A 106 -19.21 2.58 -5.31
C ASP A 106 -19.70 2.60 -3.85
N ILE A 107 -18.76 2.51 -2.92
CA ILE A 107 -18.97 2.57 -1.46
C ILE A 107 -18.10 3.65 -0.82
N SER A 108 -17.60 4.59 -1.61
CA SER A 108 -16.75 5.70 -1.15
C SER A 108 -17.54 6.63 -0.22
N ALA A 109 -16.84 7.21 0.75
CA ALA A 109 -17.41 8.26 1.59
C ALA A 109 -17.34 9.63 0.90
N HIS A 110 -17.97 10.63 1.51
CA HIS A 110 -17.96 12.02 1.00
C HIS A 110 -16.57 12.67 0.99
N THR A 111 -15.63 12.17 1.80
CA THR A 111 -14.26 12.68 1.87
C THR A 111 -13.23 11.56 1.66
N ALA A 112 -12.06 11.92 1.13
CA ALA A 112 -10.94 10.99 0.97
C ALA A 112 -10.55 10.37 2.32
N THR A 113 -10.47 11.17 3.39
CA THR A 113 -10.11 10.72 4.74
C THR A 113 -11.07 9.66 5.27
N GLN A 114 -12.38 9.85 5.13
CA GLN A 114 -13.37 8.85 5.53
C GLN A 114 -13.29 7.59 4.65
N THR A 115 -13.04 7.75 3.35
CA THR A 115 -12.88 6.61 2.44
C THR A 115 -11.67 5.76 2.84
N TYR A 116 -10.55 6.37 3.23
CA TYR A 116 -9.39 5.65 3.74
C TYR A 116 -9.65 4.90 5.05
N LYS A 117 -10.53 5.40 5.93
CA LYS A 117 -10.96 4.62 7.11
C LYS A 117 -11.68 3.34 6.70
N ILE A 118 -12.58 3.42 5.71
CA ILE A 118 -13.27 2.24 5.16
C ILE A 118 -12.27 1.28 4.51
N ILE A 119 -11.28 1.80 3.77
CA ILE A 119 -10.21 0.99 3.18
C ILE A 119 -9.42 0.27 4.28
N GLU A 120 -9.03 0.94 5.35
CA GLU A 120 -8.28 0.34 6.46
C GLU A 120 -9.08 -0.78 7.15
N GLU A 121 -10.40 -0.59 7.35
CA GLU A 121 -11.30 -1.64 7.84
C GLU A 121 -11.38 -2.84 6.87
N VAL A 122 -11.45 -2.58 5.56
CA VAL A 122 -11.43 -3.62 4.50
C VAL A 122 -10.06 -4.28 4.37
N VAL A 123 -8.96 -3.63 4.73
CA VAL A 123 -7.64 -4.27 4.79
C VAL A 123 -7.50 -5.13 6.04
N GLY A 124 -8.04 -4.64 7.17
CA GLY A 124 -8.11 -5.39 8.44
C GLY A 124 -6.79 -5.50 9.18
N ILE A 125 -5.76 -4.78 8.73
CA ILE A 125 -4.47 -4.62 9.40
C ILE A 125 -4.08 -3.15 9.32
N ASP A 126 -3.45 -2.64 10.37
CA ASP A 126 -3.00 -1.25 10.40
C ASP A 126 -1.77 -1.03 9.52
N HIS A 127 -1.47 0.23 9.24
CA HIS A 127 -0.32 0.63 8.40
C HIS A 127 1.02 0.14 8.94
N LYS A 128 1.22 0.09 10.26
CA LYS A 128 2.49 -0.33 10.87
C LYS A 128 2.70 -1.81 10.63
N SER A 129 1.71 -2.65 10.95
CA SER A 129 1.77 -4.09 10.70
C SER A 129 1.92 -4.39 9.21
N PHE A 130 1.17 -3.69 8.33
CA PHE A 130 1.30 -3.85 6.89
C PHE A 130 2.69 -3.49 6.37
N SER A 131 3.23 -2.34 6.79
CA SER A 131 4.58 -1.89 6.38
C SER A 131 5.63 -2.89 6.80
N GLN A 132 5.49 -3.47 8.00
CA GLN A 132 6.41 -4.48 8.48
C GLN A 132 6.35 -5.76 7.66
N ILE A 133 5.18 -6.18 7.18
CA ILE A 133 5.04 -7.37 6.34
C ILE A 133 5.58 -7.11 4.91
N VAL A 134 5.23 -5.97 4.32
CA VAL A 134 5.49 -5.68 2.90
C VAL A 134 6.89 -5.11 2.65
N TYR A 135 7.43 -4.35 3.59
CA TYR A 135 8.73 -3.69 3.45
C TYR A 135 9.77 -4.29 4.41
N GLN A 136 10.19 -5.53 4.13
CA GLN A 136 11.26 -6.21 4.86
C GLN A 136 12.64 -5.69 4.42
N SER A 137 13.02 -4.51 4.92
CA SER A 137 14.39 -4.00 4.75
C SER A 137 15.31 -4.53 5.85
N ASN A 138 16.58 -4.74 5.53
CA ASN A 138 17.59 -5.24 6.48
C ASN A 138 17.65 -4.43 7.79
N ALA A 139 17.42 -3.12 7.73
CA ALA A 139 17.39 -2.27 8.91
C ALA A 139 16.22 -2.60 9.86
N MET A 140 15.07 -2.96 9.29
CA MET A 140 13.86 -3.25 10.05
C MET A 140 13.88 -4.66 10.67
N SER A 141 14.53 -5.62 9.99
CA SER A 141 14.79 -6.94 10.59
C SER A 141 15.72 -6.82 11.81
N LEU A 142 16.72 -5.93 11.75
CA LEU A 142 17.58 -5.64 12.90
C LEU A 142 16.78 -5.01 14.05
N GLU A 143 15.86 -4.09 13.75
CA GLU A 143 15.00 -3.43 14.74
C GLU A 143 14.11 -4.43 15.50
N PHE A 144 13.57 -5.46 14.83
CA PHE A 144 12.87 -6.54 15.53
C PHE A 144 13.81 -7.33 16.45
N LEU A 145 15.01 -7.69 15.98
CA LEU A 145 15.97 -8.47 16.76
C LEU A 145 16.51 -7.71 17.98
N THR A 146 16.67 -6.39 17.87
CA THR A 146 17.20 -5.52 18.93
C THR A 146 16.12 -4.91 19.82
N SER A 147 14.83 -5.08 19.48
CA SER A 147 13.71 -4.57 20.27
C SER A 147 13.62 -5.27 21.64
N PRO A 148 13.19 -4.55 22.70
CA PRO A 148 12.91 -5.15 24.01
C PRO A 148 11.86 -6.27 23.92
N ASP A 149 11.93 -7.24 24.85
CA ASP A 149 11.06 -8.42 24.90
C ASP A 149 9.56 -8.08 24.78
N THR A 150 9.11 -7.03 25.48
CA THR A 150 7.72 -6.55 25.43
C THR A 150 7.32 -6.13 24.02
N ALA A 151 8.18 -5.40 23.30
CA ALA A 151 7.90 -4.93 21.94
C ALA A 151 7.91 -6.09 20.94
N ARG A 152 8.86 -7.03 21.07
CA ARG A 152 8.91 -8.25 20.25
C ARG A 152 7.66 -9.12 20.44
N LYS A 153 7.25 -9.32 21.70
CA LYS A 153 6.03 -10.09 22.03
C LYS A 153 4.78 -9.43 21.45
N LYS A 154 4.63 -8.11 21.61
CA LYS A 154 3.51 -7.36 21.03
C LYS A 154 3.44 -7.52 19.51
N PHE A 155 4.58 -7.38 18.83
CA PHE A 155 4.67 -7.54 17.38
C PHE A 155 4.27 -8.95 16.92
N LEU A 156 4.74 -10.01 17.61
CA LEU A 156 4.36 -11.39 17.28
C LEU A 156 2.86 -11.65 17.49
N ILE A 157 2.28 -11.10 18.56
CA ILE A 157 0.84 -11.19 18.83
C ILE A 157 0.04 -10.52 17.72
N GLU A 158 0.47 -9.35 17.24
CA GLU A 158 -0.17 -8.63 16.13
C GLU A 158 -0.07 -9.42 14.81
N ILE A 159 1.11 -9.94 14.45
CA ILE A 159 1.29 -10.74 13.22
C ILE A 159 0.48 -12.02 13.24
N LEU A 160 0.45 -12.73 14.37
CA LEU A 160 -0.28 -13.98 14.51
C LEU A 160 -1.77 -13.76 14.79
N ASN A 161 -2.22 -12.51 14.85
CA ASN A 161 -3.58 -12.11 15.19
C ASN A 161 -4.09 -12.76 16.49
N LEU A 162 -3.23 -12.82 17.50
CA LEU A 162 -3.49 -13.42 18.81
C LEU A 162 -3.96 -12.38 19.85
N THR A 163 -4.31 -11.17 19.43
CA THR A 163 -4.74 -10.07 20.31
C THR A 163 -5.87 -10.49 21.25
N LYS A 164 -6.77 -11.37 20.81
CA LYS A 164 -7.87 -11.93 21.62
C LYS A 164 -7.45 -12.78 22.82
N TYR A 165 -6.18 -13.18 22.92
CA TYR A 165 -5.63 -14.02 24.00
C TYR A 165 -4.73 -13.24 24.98
N THR A 166 -4.69 -11.91 24.83
CA THR A 166 -3.90 -11.00 25.66
C THR A 166 -4.83 -10.02 26.35
#